data_AF-A0A0V0GMQ7-F1
#
_entry.id   AF-A0A0V0GMQ7-F1
#
_cell.length_a   1.000
_cell.length_b   1.000
_cell.length_c   1.000
_cell.angle_alpha   90.00
_cell.angle_beta   90.00
_cell.angle_gamma   90.00
#
_symmetry.space_group_name_H-M   'P 1'
#
loop_
_entity.id
_entity.type
_entity.pdbx_description
1 polymer ?
#
loop_
_entity_poly.entity_id
_entity_poly.type
_entity_poly.pdbx_seq_one_letter_code
_entity_poly.pdbx_strand_id
1 'polypeptide(L)'
;DTDAVIPVTSTRYSIDALKLPTVAPWHAWYDDGQVGGWTQEYKGLTFVTVRGAGHEVALHRPKQALTLVKSFLAGTSMPSLELISDS
;
A
#
# COMPACT_ATOMS: atom_id res chain seq x y z
N ASP A 1 0.39 3.54 -8.91
CA ASP A 1 1.83 3.80 -9.02
C ASP A 1 2.22 4.34 -10.40
N THR A 2 1.25 4.84 -11.20
CA THR A 2 1.47 5.32 -12.57
C THR A 2 1.38 6.84 -12.69
N ASP A 3 1.38 7.55 -11.56
CA ASP A 3 1.48 9.01 -11.54
C ASP A 3 2.89 9.45 -11.94
N ALA A 4 2.98 10.42 -12.85
CA ALA A 4 4.22 11.03 -13.29
C ALA A 4 4.46 12.42 -12.66
N VAL A 5 3.45 13.04 -12.05
CA VAL A 5 3.57 14.36 -11.39
C VAL A 5 4.25 14.19 -10.04
N ILE A 6 3.75 13.29 -9.19
CA ILE A 6 4.34 12.91 -7.90
C ILE A 6 4.55 11.38 -7.90
N PRO A 7 5.60 10.88 -8.58
CA PRO A 7 5.81 9.45 -8.73
C PRO A 7 6.21 8.77 -7.41
N VAL A 8 5.96 7.46 -7.32
CA VAL A 8 6.28 6.61 -6.15
C VAL A 8 7.71 6.83 -5.66
N THR A 9 8.67 6.95 -6.57
CA THR A 9 10.09 7.15 -6.26
C THR A 9 10.35 8.39 -5.42
N SER A 10 9.65 9.50 -5.70
CA SER A 10 9.81 10.74 -4.94
C SER A 10 9.38 10.56 -3.49
N THR A 11 8.20 9.97 -3.26
CA THR A 11 7.70 9.68 -1.91
C THR A 11 8.61 8.70 -1.16
N ARG A 12 9.17 7.69 -1.85
CA ARG A 12 10.13 6.75 -1.25
C ARG A 12 11.38 7.46 -0.74
N TYR A 13 11.96 8.38 -1.52
CA TYR A 13 13.13 9.16 -1.08
C TYR A 13 12.80 10.05 0.14
N SER A 14 11.65 10.73 0.13
CA SER A 14 11.22 11.56 1.25
C SER A 14 11.03 10.76 2.54
N ILE A 15 10.46 9.55 2.45
CA ILE A 15 10.28 8.66 3.60
C ILE A 15 11.64 8.10 4.07
N ASP A 16 12.54 7.71 3.15
CA ASP A 16 13.88 7.20 3.52
C ASP A 16 14.72 8.25 4.28
N ALA A 17 14.53 9.54 3.98
CA ALA A 17 15.19 10.63 4.69
C ALA A 17 14.81 10.70 6.19
N LEU A 18 13.66 10.14 6.59
CA LEU A 18 13.23 10.09 8.00
C LEU A 18 14.00 9.05 8.84
N LYS A 19 14.72 8.12 8.19
CA LYS A 19 15.52 7.06 8.85
C LYS A 19 14.74 6.25 9.90
N LEU A 20 13.45 6.00 9.62
CA LEU A 20 12.60 5.20 10.49
C LEU A 20 13.01 3.71 10.43
N PRO A 21 13.02 2.99 11.56
CA PRO A 21 13.21 1.53 11.56
C PRO A 21 12.10 0.83 10.78
N THR A 22 12.48 -0.10 9.90
CA THR A 22 11.51 -0.97 9.20
C THR A 22 10.95 -2.02 10.17
N VAL A 23 9.62 -2.11 10.24
CA VAL A 23 8.87 -3.10 11.03
C VAL A 23 8.45 -4.28 10.16
N ALA A 24 7.96 -4.01 8.95
CA ALA A 24 7.67 -5.03 7.94
C ALA A 24 8.32 -4.63 6.61
N PRO A 25 9.14 -5.49 5.99
CA PRO A 25 9.82 -5.17 4.73
C PRO A 25 8.82 -5.00 3.59
N TRP A 26 9.27 -4.44 2.47
CA TRP A 26 8.47 -4.24 1.27
C TRP A 26 7.83 -5.56 0.78
N HIS A 27 6.51 -5.63 0.78
CA HIS A 27 5.75 -6.80 0.36
C HIS A 27 4.46 -6.42 -0.37
N ALA A 28 3.89 -7.37 -1.12
CA ALA A 28 2.63 -7.18 -1.82
C ALA A 28 1.45 -7.27 -0.84
N TRP A 29 0.43 -6.46 -1.06
CA TRP A 29 -0.87 -6.60 -0.42
C TRP A 29 -1.93 -6.98 -1.45
N TYR A 30 -3.00 -7.61 -0.99
CA TYR A 30 -3.96 -8.31 -1.83
C TYR A 30 -5.39 -7.79 -1.64
N ASP A 31 -6.18 -7.87 -2.70
CA ASP A 31 -7.61 -7.56 -2.74
C ASP A 31 -8.26 -8.60 -3.67
N ASP A 32 -9.16 -9.43 -3.14
CA ASP A 32 -9.74 -10.61 -3.81
C ASP A 32 -8.71 -11.51 -4.50
N GLY A 33 -7.63 -11.85 -3.79
CA GLY A 33 -6.57 -12.73 -4.31
C GLY A 33 -5.67 -12.10 -5.39
N GLN A 34 -5.89 -10.84 -5.77
CA GLN A 34 -5.04 -10.12 -6.71
C GLN A 34 -4.15 -9.11 -6.00
N VAL A 35 -2.96 -8.86 -6.54
CA VAL A 35 -2.06 -7.82 -6.01
C VAL A 35 -2.67 -6.44 -6.19
N GLY A 36 -3.13 -5.84 -5.09
CA GLY A 36 -3.65 -4.48 -5.05
C GLY A 36 -2.54 -3.42 -5.07
N GLY A 37 -1.34 -3.80 -4.65
CA GLY A 37 -0.14 -2.97 -4.66
C GLY A 37 0.92 -3.48 -3.71
N TRP A 38 1.76 -2.59 -3.20
CA TRP A 38 2.83 -2.92 -2.27
C TRP A 38 2.77 -2.04 -1.04
N THR A 39 3.28 -2.57 0.07
CA THR A 39 3.34 -1.86 1.34
C THR A 39 4.69 -2.11 2.03
N GLN A 40 5.13 -1.13 2.81
CA GLN A 40 6.24 -1.27 3.75
C GLN A 40 5.90 -0.51 5.02
N GLU A 41 6.12 -1.16 6.15
CA GLU A 41 5.80 -0.61 7.46
C GLU A 41 7.07 -0.21 8.18
N TYR A 42 7.05 1.00 8.71
CA TYR A 42 8.08 1.57 9.56
C TYR A 42 7.49 1.83 10.95
N LYS A 43 8.36 2.01 11.94
CA LYS A 43 7.91 2.40 13.28
C LYS A 43 7.24 3.79 13.21
N GLY A 44 5.91 3.80 13.30
CA GLY A 44 5.09 5.02 13.28
C GLY A 44 4.63 5.49 11.89
N LEU A 45 4.90 4.74 10.82
CA LEU A 45 4.47 5.10 9.46
C LEU A 45 4.27 3.86 8.59
N THR A 46 3.16 3.81 7.84
CA THR A 46 2.91 2.77 6.83
C THR A 46 2.88 3.41 5.45
N PHE A 47 3.72 2.93 4.53
CA PHE A 47 3.76 3.39 3.15
C PHE A 47 3.09 2.38 2.24
N VAL A 48 2.06 2.80 1.50
CA VAL A 48 1.26 1.94 0.62
C VAL A 48 1.25 2.51 -0.80
N THR A 49 1.47 1.67 -1.80
CA THR A 49 1.19 1.95 -3.20
C THR A 49 -0.05 1.20 -3.66
N VAL A 50 -0.79 1.78 -4.59
CA VAL A 50 -1.90 1.11 -5.29
C VAL A 50 -1.47 0.86 -6.73
N ARG A 51 -1.39 -0.40 -7.12
CA ARG A 51 -0.92 -0.84 -8.44
C ARG A 51 -1.82 -0.28 -9.54
N GLY A 52 -1.22 0.34 -10.55
CA GLY A 52 -1.93 0.85 -11.71
C GLY A 52 -2.85 2.04 -11.45
N ALA A 53 -2.73 2.72 -10.31
CA ALA A 53 -3.43 3.99 -10.04
C ALA A 53 -2.56 5.21 -10.39
N GLY A 54 -3.15 6.23 -11.02
CA GLY A 54 -2.52 7.55 -11.24
C GLY A 54 -2.59 8.46 -10.00
N HIS A 55 -2.50 9.78 -10.21
CA HIS A 55 -2.48 10.78 -9.14
C HIS A 55 -3.76 10.73 -8.28
N GLU A 56 -4.91 10.67 -8.93
CA GLU A 56 -6.21 10.52 -8.26
C GLU A 56 -6.53 9.04 -8.02
N VAL A 57 -6.00 8.46 -6.94
CA VAL A 57 -6.10 7.02 -6.67
C VAL A 57 -7.55 6.51 -6.62
N ALA A 58 -8.44 7.24 -5.93
CA ALA A 58 -9.85 6.85 -5.79
C ALA A 58 -10.62 6.90 -7.12
N LEU A 59 -10.22 7.76 -8.07
CA LEU A 59 -10.80 7.80 -9.40
C LEU A 59 -10.41 6.56 -10.23
N HIS A 60 -9.13 6.20 -10.20
CA HIS A 60 -8.59 5.11 -11.03
C HIS A 60 -8.82 3.70 -10.45
N ARG A 61 -8.78 3.56 -9.13
CA ARG A 61 -8.85 2.29 -8.40
C ARG A 61 -9.76 2.40 -7.17
N PRO A 62 -11.07 2.67 -7.35
CA PRO A 62 -11.98 2.99 -6.24
C PRO A 62 -12.10 1.87 -5.20
N LYS A 63 -12.12 0.60 -5.63
CA LYS A 63 -12.20 -0.55 -4.73
C LYS A 63 -10.97 -0.62 -3.82
N GLN A 64 -9.78 -0.59 -4.40
CA GLN A 64 -8.51 -0.61 -3.67
C GLN A 64 -8.32 0.60 -2.77
N ALA A 65 -8.76 1.79 -3.22
CA ALA A 65 -8.76 2.99 -2.41
C ALA A 65 -9.63 2.84 -1.15
N LEU A 66 -10.83 2.24 -1.30
CA LEU A 66 -11.70 1.96 -0.16
C LEU A 66 -11.08 0.95 0.81
N THR A 67 -10.47 -0.13 0.31
CA THR A 67 -9.74 -1.11 1.14
C THR A 67 -8.63 -0.42 1.94
N LEU A 68 -7.82 0.43 1.29
CA LEU A 68 -6.77 1.21 1.94
C LEU A 68 -7.33 2.12 3.05
N VAL A 69 -8.39 2.89 2.77
CA VAL A 69 -8.98 3.80 3.77
C VAL A 69 -9.56 3.02 4.95
N LYS A 70 -10.20 1.87 4.72
CA LYS A 70 -10.69 1.00 5.79
C LYS A 70 -9.56 0.50 6.69
N SER A 71 -8.47 0.00 6.11
CA SER A 71 -7.28 -0.44 6.88
C SER A 71 -6.67 0.73 7.67
N PHE A 72 -6.55 1.91 7.05
CA PHE A 72 -6.04 3.10 7.72
C PHE A 72 -6.87 3.49 8.94
N LEU A 73 -8.20 3.58 8.80
CA LEU A 73 -9.10 3.94 9.89
C LEU A 73 -9.14 2.88 11.01
N ALA A 74 -8.98 1.60 10.66
CA ALA A 74 -8.91 0.51 11.61
C ALA A 74 -7.54 0.40 12.31
N GLY A 75 -6.51 1.09 11.80
CA GLY A 75 -5.14 0.98 12.30
C GLY A 75 -4.52 -0.41 12.04
N THR A 76 -4.94 -1.10 10.98
CA THR A 76 -4.46 -2.43 10.62
C THR A 76 -3.57 -2.39 9.38
N SER A 77 -2.69 -3.40 9.26
CA SER A 77 -1.90 -3.62 8.05
C SER A 77 -2.79 -3.87 6.82
N MET A 78 -2.24 -3.63 5.63
CA MET A 78 -2.92 -3.97 4.37
C MET A 78 -3.12 -5.50 4.28
N PRO A 79 -4.18 -6.00 3.63
CA PRO A 79 -4.48 -7.43 3.60
C PRO A 79 -3.36 -8.24 2.93
N SER A 80 -3.01 -9.37 3.55
CA SER A 80 -2.13 -10.38 2.94
C SER A 80 -2.94 -11.32 2.05
N LEU A 81 -2.25 -12.18 1.30
CA LEU A 81 -2.92 -13.20 0.49
C LEU A 81 -3.66 -14.18 1.42
N GLU A 82 -4.98 -14.24 1.32
CA GLU A 82 -5.76 -15.30 1.95
C GLU A 82 -5.48 -16.62 1.23
N LEU A 83 -4.67 -17.47 1.85
CA LEU A 83 -4.58 -18.87 1.47
C LEU A 83 -5.83 -19.56 2.03
N ILE A 84 -6.75 -19.94 1.15
CA ILE A 84 -7.82 -20.85 1.53
C ILE A 84 -7.14 -22.15 1.96
N SER A 85 -7.20 -22.46 3.25
CA SER A 85 -6.89 -23.81 3.73
C SER A 85 -8.02 -24.69 3.23
N ASP A 86 -7.73 -25.56 2.27
CA ASP A 86 -8.64 -26.64 1.89
C ASP A 86 -9.07 -27.37 3.19
N SER A 87 -10.38 -27.36 3.44
CA SER A 87 -11.03 -28.03 4.58
C SER A 87 -11.54 -29.40 4.16
#